data_AF-A0A3N9MVJ7-F1
#
_entry.id   AF-A0A3N9MVJ7-F1
#
_cell.length_a   1.000
_cell.length_b   1.000
_cell.length_c   1.000
_cell.angle_alpha   90.00
_cell.angle_beta   90.00
_cell.angle_gamma   90.00
#
_symmetry.space_group_name_H-M   'P 1'
#
loop_
_entity.id
_entity.type
_entity.pdbx_description
1 polymer ?
#
loop_
_entity_poly.entity_id
_entity_poly.type
_entity_poly.pdbx_seq_one_letter_code
_entity_poly.pdbx_strand_id
1 'polypeptide(L)'
;MDWIPVADNLHQIKGTGLESWLKEQKKRQALLESLLQNYNEGRSMSFFCKTCTRMPIDQINEAIKEAKEKLILENVDTSDKKAKALKSIIKNLAFHDNINLD
;
A
#
# COMPACT_ATOMS: atom_id res chain seq x y z
N MET A 1 -10.84 15.06 7.25
CA MET A 1 -10.09 15.15 8.52
C MET A 1 -8.64 14.96 8.16
N ASP A 2 -7.77 15.88 8.55
CA ASP A 2 -6.33 15.74 8.28
C ASP A 2 -5.78 14.57 9.09
N TRP A 3 -5.05 13.68 8.44
CA TRP A 3 -4.37 12.57 9.10
C TRP A 3 -3.24 13.12 9.98
N ILE A 4 -3.33 12.90 11.30
CA ILE A 4 -2.31 13.33 12.26
C ILE A 4 -1.57 12.08 12.75
N PRO A 5 -0.39 11.77 12.19
CA PRO A 5 0.28 10.49 12.41
C PRO A 5 0.42 10.10 13.89
N VAL A 6 0.82 11.06 14.73
CA VAL A 6 1.08 10.82 16.15
C VAL A 6 -0.21 10.48 16.91
N ALA A 7 -1.29 11.23 16.65
CA ALA A 7 -2.56 11.03 17.33
C ALA A 7 -3.22 9.70 16.92
N ASP A 8 -3.20 9.39 15.62
CA ASP A 8 -3.78 8.15 15.08
C ASP A 8 -3.02 6.92 15.57
N ASN A 9 -1.68 6.98 15.57
CA ASN A 9 -0.86 5.90 16.12
C ASN A 9 -1.16 5.68 17.60
N LEU A 10 -1.25 6.75 18.40
CA LEU A 10 -1.56 6.64 19.82
C LEU A 10 -2.96 6.04 20.05
N HIS A 11 -3.96 6.45 19.26
CA HIS A 11 -5.30 5.90 19.32
C HIS A 11 -5.31 4.39 19.02
N GLN A 12 -4.62 3.96 17.96
CA GLN A 12 -4.51 2.54 17.63
C GLN A 12 -3.78 1.75 18.72
N ILE A 13 -2.66 2.25 19.24
CA ILE A 13 -1.90 1.58 20.31
C ILE A 13 -2.78 1.42 21.57
N LYS A 14 -3.58 2.44 21.92
CA LYS A 14 -4.53 2.36 23.03
C LYS A 14 -5.65 1.34 22.78
N GLY A 15 -6.09 1.18 21.53
CA GLY A 15 -7.17 0.26 21.15
C GLY A 15 -6.75 -1.21 21.03
N THR A 16 -5.56 -1.49 20.49
CA THR A 16 -5.12 -2.87 20.16
C THR A 16 -3.93 -3.37 20.98
N GLY A 17 -3.28 -2.47 21.73
CA GLY A 17 -2.06 -2.74 22.48
C GLY A 17 -0.79 -2.58 21.64
N LEU A 18 0.31 -2.23 22.31
CA LEU A 18 1.60 -1.95 21.66
C LEU A 18 2.13 -3.14 20.85
N GLU A 19 2.03 -4.37 21.36
CA GLU A 19 2.54 -5.55 20.65
C GLU A 19 1.79 -5.83 19.34
N SER A 20 0.46 -5.74 19.37
CA SER A 20 -0.39 -5.91 18.19
C SER A 20 -0.07 -4.84 17.15
N TRP A 21 0.04 -3.59 17.59
CA TRP A 21 0.40 -2.47 16.74
C TRP A 21 1.78 -2.67 16.10
N LEU A 22 2.81 -3.05 16.88
CA LEU A 22 4.15 -3.33 16.37
C LEU A 22 4.17 -4.49 15.37
N LYS A 23 3.38 -5.54 15.59
CA LYS A 23 3.23 -6.65 14.62
C LYS A 23 2.64 -6.15 13.30
N GLU A 24 1.66 -5.25 13.35
CA GLU A 24 1.10 -4.62 12.16
C GLU A 24 2.13 -3.74 11.44
N GLN A 25 2.90 -2.92 12.17
CA GLN A 25 3.94 -2.08 11.56
C GLN A 25 5.01 -2.91 10.84
N LYS A 26 5.41 -4.06 11.40
CA LYS A 26 6.33 -4.99 10.73
C LYS A 26 5.75 -5.55 9.43
N LYS A 27 4.44 -5.87 9.40
CA LYS A 27 3.76 -6.30 8.17
C LYS A 27 3.75 -5.19 7.12
N ARG A 28 3.46 -3.94 7.53
CA ARG A 28 3.48 -2.77 6.63
C ARG A 28 4.87 -2.52 6.06
N GLN A 29 5.92 -2.67 6.86
CA GLN A 29 7.31 -2.56 6.40
C GLN A 29 7.64 -3.63 5.36
N ALA A 30 7.40 -4.91 5.65
CA ALA A 30 7.69 -5.99 4.71
C ALA A 30 6.92 -5.83 3.39
N LEU A 31 5.69 -5.33 3.46
CA LEU A 31 4.87 -5.06 2.29
C LEU A 31 5.43 -3.88 1.46
N LEU A 32 5.91 -2.82 2.09
CA LEU A 32 6.61 -1.74 1.40
C LEU A 32 7.87 -2.23 0.70
N GLU A 33 8.70 -3.03 1.37
CA GLU A 33 9.91 -3.63 0.79
C GLU A 33 9.58 -4.47 -0.46
N SER A 34 8.54 -5.29 -0.38
CA SER A 34 8.02 -6.06 -1.52
C SER A 34 7.54 -5.17 -2.67
N LEU A 35 6.82 -4.09 -2.37
CA LEU A 35 6.36 -3.15 -3.40
C LEU A 35 7.54 -2.46 -4.10
N LEU A 36 8.54 -2.04 -3.32
CA LEU A 36 9.73 -1.37 -3.85
C LEU A 36 10.58 -2.32 -4.70
N GLN A 37 10.69 -3.59 -4.32
CA GLN A 37 11.45 -4.57 -5.10
C GLN A 37 10.78 -4.92 -6.43
N ASN A 38 9.44 -5.03 -6.46
CA ASN A 38 8.73 -5.62 -7.59
C ASN A 38 8.04 -4.60 -8.51
N TYR A 39 7.74 -3.40 -8.02
CA TYR A 39 6.89 -2.42 -8.71
C TYR A 39 7.48 -1.00 -8.75
N ASN A 40 8.68 -0.77 -8.20
CA ASN A 40 9.31 0.54 -8.28
C ASN A 40 10.16 0.71 -9.55
N GLU A 41 9.75 1.67 -10.37
CA GLU A 41 10.43 2.15 -11.56
C GLU A 41 11.43 3.28 -11.27
N GLY A 42 11.74 3.52 -9.99
CA GLY A 42 12.61 4.59 -9.51
C GLY A 42 11.89 5.90 -9.19
N ARG A 43 10.57 5.96 -9.38
CA ARG A 43 9.75 7.18 -9.19
C ARG A 43 8.49 6.96 -8.34
N SER A 44 8.21 5.72 -7.93
CA SER A 44 6.98 5.39 -7.17
C SER A 44 7.18 5.20 -5.68
N MET A 45 8.39 5.41 -5.16
CA MET A 45 8.69 5.22 -3.74
C MET A 45 7.72 5.99 -2.83
N SER A 46 7.58 7.31 -3.01
CA SER A 46 6.70 8.13 -2.18
C SER A 46 5.24 7.69 -2.23
N PHE A 47 4.77 7.21 -3.39
CA PHE A 47 3.43 6.69 -3.56
C PHE A 47 3.21 5.39 -2.77
N PHE A 48 4.15 4.44 -2.85
CA PHE A 48 4.07 3.19 -2.10
C PHE A 48 4.21 3.41 -0.59
N CYS A 49 5.06 4.35 -0.15
CA CYS A 49 5.13 4.73 1.27
C CYS A 49 3.77 5.25 1.77
N LYS A 50 3.12 6.18 1.05
CA LYS A 50 1.79 6.68 1.43
C LYS A 50 0.75 5.56 1.45
N THR A 51 0.78 4.68 0.46
CA THR A 51 -0.11 3.51 0.39
C THR A 51 0.04 2.64 1.63
N CYS A 52 1.26 2.24 1.99
CA CYS A 52 1.54 1.36 3.13
C CYS A 52 1.24 2.01 4.48
N THR A 53 1.27 3.34 4.56
CA THR A 53 0.93 4.09 5.78
C THR A 53 -0.58 4.27 5.95
N ARG A 54 -1.31 4.51 4.86
CA ARG A 54 -2.71 4.97 4.93
C ARG A 54 -3.74 3.88 4.62
N MET A 55 -3.41 2.90 3.79
CA MET A 55 -4.37 1.85 3.41
C MET A 55 -4.32 0.65 4.36
N PRO A 56 -5.46 0.01 4.64
CA PRO A 56 -5.51 -1.32 5.26
C PRO A 56 -4.63 -2.34 4.52
N ILE A 57 -3.93 -3.20 5.25
CA ILE A 57 -3.03 -4.23 4.68
C ILE A 57 -3.78 -5.13 3.70
N ASP A 58 -5.02 -5.52 4.03
CA ASP A 58 -5.81 -6.44 3.22
C ASP A 58 -6.13 -5.85 1.83
N GLN A 59 -6.42 -4.55 1.75
CA GLN A 59 -6.64 -3.87 0.47
C GLN A 59 -5.38 -3.75 -0.36
N ILE A 60 -4.22 -3.58 0.28
CA ILE A 60 -2.95 -3.55 -0.46
C ILE A 60 -2.64 -4.94 -1.02
N ASN A 61 -2.93 -6.00 -0.26
CA ASN A 61 -2.80 -7.38 -0.73
C ASN A 61 -3.76 -7.68 -1.90
N GLU A 62 -5.00 -7.20 -1.82
CA GLU A 62 -5.98 -7.28 -2.92
C GLU A 62 -5.46 -6.56 -4.16
N ALA A 63 -4.96 -5.34 -4.03
CA ALA A 63 -4.39 -4.58 -5.14
C ALA A 63 -3.21 -5.32 -5.81
N ILE A 64 -2.33 -5.93 -5.00
CA ILE A 64 -1.21 -6.73 -5.49
C ILE A 64 -1.72 -7.98 -6.24
N LYS A 65 -2.74 -8.66 -5.71
CA LYS A 65 -3.33 -9.84 -6.33
C LYS A 65 -3.94 -9.49 -7.69
N GLU A 66 -4.79 -8.47 -7.75
CA GLU A 66 -5.40 -7.99 -9.00
C GLU A 66 -4.35 -7.55 -10.02
N ALA A 67 -3.31 -6.84 -9.58
CA ALA A 67 -2.23 -6.43 -10.46
C ALA A 67 -1.49 -7.63 -11.06
N LYS A 68 -1.20 -8.67 -10.25
CA LYS A 68 -0.55 -9.89 -10.73
C LYS A 68 -1.40 -10.60 -11.77
N GLU A 69 -2.70 -10.77 -11.51
CA GLU A 69 -3.63 -11.42 -12.45
C GLU A 69 -3.69 -10.66 -13.78
N LYS A 70 -3.80 -9.33 -13.71
CA LYS A 70 -3.81 -8.47 -14.91
C LYS A 70 -2.51 -8.55 -15.72
N LEU A 71 -1.37 -8.51 -15.05
CA LEU A 71 -0.06 -8.55 -15.71
C LEU A 71 0.22 -9.88 -16.40
N ILE A 72 -0.27 -10.99 -15.82
CA ILE A 72 -0.20 -12.32 -16.44
C ILE A 72 -1.05 -12.35 -17.73
N LEU A 73 -2.28 -11.84 -17.68
CA LEU A 73 -3.17 -11.80 -18.85
C LEU A 73 -2.63 -10.93 -19.99
N GLU A 74 -1.98 -9.81 -19.66
CA GLU A 74 -1.43 -8.87 -20.64
C GLU A 74 -0.01 -9.23 -21.12
N ASN A 75 0.59 -10.30 -20.58
CA ASN A 75 1.99 -10.71 -20.82
C ASN A 75 3.00 -9.55 -20.68
N VAL A 76 2.85 -8.78 -19.60
CA VAL A 76 3.60 -7.55 -19.34
C VAL A 76 4.75 -7.80 -18.37
N ASP A 77 5.99 -7.56 -18.81
CA ASP A 77 7.17 -7.74 -17.96
C ASP A 77 7.97 -6.46 -17.66
N THR A 78 7.63 -5.31 -18.26
CA THR A 78 8.38 -4.07 -18.01
C THR A 78 8.02 -3.45 -16.66
N SER A 79 9.03 -3.00 -15.91
CA SER A 79 8.86 -2.40 -14.57
C SER A 79 7.89 -1.20 -14.58
N ASP A 80 7.96 -0.34 -15.61
CA ASP A 80 7.07 0.82 -15.77
C ASP A 80 5.59 0.42 -15.90
N LYS A 81 5.29 -0.62 -16.70
CA LYS A 81 3.91 -1.09 -16.87
C LYS A 81 3.39 -1.78 -15.61
N LYS A 82 4.25 -2.55 -14.90
CA LYS A 82 3.92 -3.15 -13.60
C LYS A 82 3.56 -2.08 -12.57
N ALA A 83 4.40 -1.05 -12.46
CA ALA A 83 4.17 0.10 -11.59
C ALA A 83 2.84 0.79 -11.93
N LYS A 84 2.62 1.10 -13.21
CA LYS A 84 1.41 1.79 -13.68
C LYS A 84 0.13 0.99 -13.41
N ALA A 85 0.14 -0.31 -13.68
CA ALA A 85 -1.00 -1.19 -13.43
C ALA A 85 -1.37 -1.20 -11.94
N LEU A 86 -0.39 -1.46 -11.06
CA LEU A 86 -0.63 -1.50 -9.62
C LEU A 86 -1.09 -0.14 -9.06
N LYS A 87 -0.45 0.97 -9.48
CA LYS A 87 -0.87 2.32 -9.05
C LYS A 87 -2.30 2.63 -9.47
N SER A 88 -2.73 2.18 -10.64
CA SER A 88 -4.11 2.37 -11.10
C SER A 88 -5.10 1.65 -10.20
N ILE A 89 -4.79 0.41 -9.80
CA ILE A 89 -5.66 -0.39 -8.92
C ILE A 89 -5.70 0.21 -7.51
N ILE A 90 -4.53 0.55 -6.94
CA ILE A 90 -4.43 1.21 -5.64
C ILE A 90 -5.25 2.50 -5.60
N LYS A 91 -5.14 3.35 -6.63
CA LYS A 91 -5.93 4.59 -6.69
C LYS A 91 -7.42 4.34 -6.75
N ASN A 92 -7.86 3.29 -7.44
CA ASN A 92 -9.26 2.92 -7.53
C ASN A 92 -9.80 2.47 -6.16
N LEU A 93 -9.10 1.55 -5.48
CA LEU A 93 -9.47 1.09 -4.15
C LEU A 93 -9.47 2.23 -3.12
N ALA A 94 -8.43 3.07 -3.14
CA ALA A 94 -8.34 4.24 -2.27
C ALA A 94 -9.47 5.24 -2.52
N PHE A 95 -9.88 5.44 -3.78
CA PHE A 95 -11.02 6.28 -4.12
C PHE A 95 -12.33 5.72 -3.55
N HIS A 96 -12.59 4.42 -3.72
CA HIS A 96 -13.78 3.76 -3.19
C HIS A 96 -13.90 3.86 -1.66
N ASP A 97 -12.77 3.79 -0.95
CA ASP A 97 -12.73 3.84 0.51
C ASP A 97 -12.43 5.23 1.08
N ASN A 98 -12.42 6.25 0.22
CA ASN A 98 -12.17 7.64 0.60
C ASN A 98 -10.83 7.86 1.34
N ILE A 99 -9.79 7.12 0.91
CA ILE A 99 -8.43 7.20 1.43
C ILE A 99 -7.63 8.19 0.57
N ASN A 100 -7.14 9.25 1.19
CA ASN A 100 -6.30 10.24 0.51
C ASN A 100 -4.86 9.70 0.34
N LEU A 101 -4.35 9.62 -0.90
CA LEU A 101 -2.97 9.23 -1.23
C LEU A 101 -2.13 10.38 -1.83
N ASP A 102 -2.68 11.59 -1.92
CA ASP A 102 -2.01 12.79 -2.39
C ASP A 102 -1.09 13.42 -1.34
#